data_AF-A0A530BPL0-F1
#
_entry.id   AF-A0A530BPL0-F1
#
_cell.length_a   1.000
_cell.length_b   1.000
_cell.length_c   1.000
_cell.angle_alpha   90.00
_cell.angle_beta   90.00
_cell.angle_gamma   90.00
#
_symmetry.space_group_name_H-M   'P 1'
#
loop_
_entity.id
_entity.type
_entity.pdbx_description
1 polymer ?
#
loop_
_entity_poly.entity_id
_entity_poly.type
_entity_poly.pdbx_seq_one_letter_code
_entity_poly.pdbx_strand_id
1 'polypeptide(L)'
;WQNELFAIVDDGTIYGREIAETFRAAAEQAALKPVFVDTFRPQLDNQIGLIGRLKKAGATKVFAGGDGDDIAIMGRDAGSLNAGITLAGGENLRTPPGNVPYAAGTLMIAPPEWAEAADPKVVQAFAERSVIPEGYVLPAYAAVEIAKAATAEAESSGKPLAEALTGRDFATAIGPIRFDDKGDLSQSPFRAFRFDGTRFVPLETK
;
A
#
# COMPACT_ATOMS: atom_id res chain seq x y z
N TRP A 1 2.03 11.62 -11.07
CA TRP A 1 2.52 12.99 -10.77
C TRP A 1 3.66 13.44 -11.71
N GLN A 2 3.70 12.98 -12.96
CA GLN A 2 4.82 13.29 -13.86
C GLN A 2 4.99 14.79 -14.15
N ASN A 3 3.89 15.55 -14.15
CA ASN A 3 3.87 16.98 -14.41
C ASN A 3 3.61 17.82 -13.15
N GLU A 4 3.78 17.24 -11.96
CA GLU A 4 3.49 17.88 -10.67
C GLU A 4 4.77 18.01 -9.84
N LEU A 5 4.87 19.07 -9.03
CA LEU A 5 5.96 19.22 -8.06
C LEU A 5 5.67 18.32 -6.86
N PHE A 6 6.45 17.25 -6.72
CA PHE A 6 6.28 16.30 -5.62
C PHE A 6 7.45 16.32 -4.64
N ALA A 7 7.16 15.98 -3.39
CA ALA A 7 8.16 15.73 -2.36
C ALA A 7 8.04 14.30 -1.83
N ILE A 8 9.10 13.83 -1.18
CA ILE A 8 9.14 12.53 -0.51
C ILE A 8 9.54 12.78 0.93
N VAL A 9 8.78 12.26 1.89
CA VAL A 9 9.13 12.33 3.31
C VAL A 9 9.02 10.98 3.98
N ASP A 10 9.76 10.75 5.05
CA ASP A 10 9.70 9.51 5.85
C ASP A 10 9.75 9.79 7.35
N ASP A 11 9.26 8.86 8.16
CA ASP A 11 9.20 8.97 9.63
C ASP A 11 10.49 8.55 10.36
N GLY A 12 11.54 8.17 9.63
CA GLY A 12 12.77 7.66 10.19
C GLY A 12 12.67 6.23 10.76
N THR A 13 11.57 5.51 10.54
CA THR A 13 11.49 4.08 10.81
C THR A 13 12.13 3.27 9.67
N ILE A 14 12.31 1.97 9.87
CA ILE A 14 12.79 1.09 8.79
C ILE A 14 11.75 1.06 7.65
N TYR A 15 10.48 0.83 7.99
CA TYR A 15 9.38 0.81 7.03
C TYR A 15 9.26 2.12 6.25
N GLY A 16 9.21 3.26 6.94
CA GLY A 16 9.03 4.56 6.31
C GLY A 16 10.17 4.90 5.34
N ARG A 17 11.43 4.64 5.74
CA ARG A 17 12.59 4.83 4.85
C ARG A 17 12.57 3.88 3.65
N GLU A 18 12.26 2.60 3.86
CA GLU A 18 12.27 1.60 2.79
C GLU A 18 11.28 1.96 1.69
N ILE A 19 10.04 2.31 2.07
CA ILE A 19 9.01 2.66 1.08
C ILE A 19 9.29 4.02 0.41
N ALA A 20 9.80 5.00 1.16
CA ALA A 20 10.20 6.29 0.62
C ALA A 20 11.35 6.16 -0.40
N GLU A 21 12.35 5.32 -0.09
CA GLU A 21 13.48 5.05 -0.97
C GLU A 21 13.06 4.25 -2.21
N THR A 22 12.18 3.27 -2.05
CA THR A 22 11.60 2.51 -3.18
C THR A 22 10.84 3.46 -4.12
N PHE A 23 10.04 4.37 -3.58
CA PHE A 23 9.35 5.38 -4.37
C PHE A 23 10.32 6.34 -5.05
N ARG A 24 11.38 6.78 -4.35
CA ARG A 24 12.43 7.66 -4.90
C ARG A 24 13.16 6.99 -6.07
N ALA A 25 13.54 5.72 -5.93
CA ALA A 25 14.21 4.96 -6.97
C ALA A 25 13.32 4.78 -8.21
N ALA A 26 12.03 4.46 -8.02
CA ALA A 26 11.08 4.37 -9.12
C ALA A 26 10.86 5.72 -9.83
N ALA A 27 10.79 6.81 -9.07
CA ALA A 27 10.70 8.16 -9.62
C ALA A 27 11.94 8.52 -10.45
N GLU A 28 13.14 8.20 -9.95
CA GLU A 28 14.42 8.44 -10.64
C GLU A 28 14.52 7.65 -11.95
N GLN A 29 14.11 6.38 -11.97
CA GLN A 29 14.01 5.57 -13.19
C GLN A 29 13.05 6.16 -14.22
N ALA A 30 12.00 6.85 -13.75
CA ALA A 30 11.07 7.60 -14.60
C ALA A 30 11.56 9.03 -14.93
N ALA A 31 12.82 9.37 -14.62
CA ALA A 31 13.42 10.70 -14.78
C ALA A 31 12.70 11.83 -14.03
N LEU A 32 11.96 11.50 -12.97
CA LEU A 32 11.29 12.44 -12.08
C LEU A 32 12.19 12.77 -10.88
N LYS A 33 12.23 14.04 -10.49
CA LYS A 33 13.02 14.51 -9.33
C LYS A 33 12.11 15.18 -8.30
N PRO A 34 12.17 14.77 -7.02
CA PRO A 34 11.42 15.46 -5.98
C PRO A 34 11.97 16.87 -5.76
N VAL A 35 11.10 17.84 -5.48
CA VAL A 35 11.52 19.20 -5.11
C VAL A 35 12.01 19.31 -3.68
N PHE A 36 11.66 18.32 -2.84
CA PHE A 36 12.01 18.29 -1.43
C PHE A 36 12.05 16.84 -0.94
N VAL A 37 13.06 16.52 -0.13
CA VAL A 37 13.16 15.25 0.60
C VAL A 37 13.52 15.58 2.04
N ASP A 38 12.82 14.99 3.00
CA ASP A 38 13.05 15.27 4.42
C ASP A 38 12.52 14.13 5.30
N THR A 39 13.07 13.99 6.50
CA THR A 39 12.58 13.04 7.50
C THR A 39 11.77 13.82 8.54
N PHE A 40 10.54 13.41 8.77
CA PHE A 40 9.68 14.00 9.80
C PHE A 40 9.79 13.25 11.11
N ARG A 41 9.47 13.94 12.21
CA ARG A 41 9.39 13.31 13.53
C ARG A 41 7.95 12.80 13.72
N PRO A 42 7.73 11.49 13.89
CA PRO A 42 6.39 10.94 14.05
C PRO A 42 5.84 11.18 15.47
N GLN A 43 4.55 10.91 15.66
CA GLN A 43 3.78 11.06 16.89
C GLN A 43 3.83 12.46 17.50
N LEU A 44 3.93 13.49 16.67
CA LEU A 44 3.76 14.87 17.09
C LEU A 44 2.30 15.30 16.97
N ASP A 45 1.85 16.13 17.90
CA ASP A 45 0.50 16.73 17.83
C ASP A 45 0.28 17.56 16.55
N ASN A 46 1.37 18.02 15.92
CA ASN A 46 1.36 18.78 14.67
C ASN A 46 2.66 18.62 13.86
N GLN A 47 2.54 18.85 12.55
CA GLN A 47 3.58 18.85 11.51
C GLN A 47 3.68 20.21 10.79
N ILE A 48 3.19 21.30 11.40
CA ILE A 48 3.16 22.66 10.82
C ILE A 48 4.52 23.09 10.25
N GLY A 49 5.61 22.78 10.96
CA GLY A 49 6.97 23.10 10.51
C GLY A 49 7.38 22.36 9.22
N LEU A 50 7.03 21.07 9.10
CA LEU A 50 7.28 20.28 7.89
C LEU A 50 6.45 20.79 6.72
N ILE A 51 5.15 20.99 6.93
CA ILE A 51 4.23 21.52 5.91
C ILE A 51 4.69 22.89 5.39
N GLY A 52 5.17 23.76 6.29
CA GLY A 52 5.74 25.06 5.90
C GLY A 52 6.95 24.92 4.97
N ARG A 53 7.86 23.96 5.22
CA ARG A 53 9.01 23.68 4.34
C ARG A 53 8.57 23.11 3.00
N LEU A 54 7.64 22.14 2.99
CA LEU A 54 7.07 21.56 1.78
C LEU A 54 6.42 22.61 0.89
N LYS A 55 5.60 23.49 1.48
CA LYS A 55 4.97 24.62 0.78
C LYS A 55 6.00 25.58 0.20
N LYS A 56 7.05 25.93 0.96
CA LYS A 56 8.13 26.80 0.50
C LYS A 56 8.93 26.19 -0.67
N ALA A 57 9.08 24.87 -0.69
CA ALA A 57 9.70 24.14 -1.80
C ALA A 57 8.78 24.02 -3.03
N GLY A 58 7.51 24.44 -2.92
CA GLY A 58 6.53 24.37 -4.00
C GLY A 58 5.90 22.99 -4.20
N ALA A 59 6.04 22.07 -3.24
CA ALA A 59 5.44 20.75 -3.34
C ALA A 59 3.90 20.84 -3.34
N THR A 60 3.27 20.25 -4.35
CA THR A 60 1.80 20.10 -4.47
C THR A 60 1.35 18.67 -4.20
N LYS A 61 2.29 17.71 -4.31
CA LYS A 61 2.12 16.29 -4.00
C LYS A 61 3.19 15.85 -3.01
N VAL A 62 2.85 15.01 -2.05
CA VAL A 62 3.82 14.52 -1.07
C VAL A 62 3.59 13.04 -0.84
N PHE A 63 4.60 12.23 -1.16
CA PHE A 63 4.63 10.83 -0.73
C PHE A 63 5.24 10.77 0.67
N ALA A 64 4.54 10.17 1.62
CA ALA A 64 4.95 10.03 3.01
C ALA A 64 5.06 8.55 3.38
N GLY A 65 6.28 8.11 3.68
CA GLY A 65 6.56 6.80 4.28
C GLY A 65 6.41 6.87 5.79
N GLY A 66 5.31 6.35 6.31
CA GLY A 66 5.03 6.32 7.75
C GLY A 66 3.60 5.89 8.03
N ASP A 67 3.19 6.06 9.28
CA ASP A 67 1.89 5.61 9.76
C ASP A 67 0.74 6.56 9.43
N GLY A 68 -0.47 5.99 9.41
CA GLY A 68 -1.70 6.68 9.06
C GLY A 68 -2.00 7.92 9.91
N ASP A 69 -1.84 7.82 11.23
CA ASP A 69 -2.15 8.93 12.15
C ASP A 69 -1.26 10.16 11.89
N ASP A 70 0.03 9.96 11.63
CA ASP A 70 0.96 11.04 11.31
C ASP A 70 0.58 11.73 9.99
N ILE A 71 0.18 10.94 8.99
CA ILE A 71 -0.21 11.45 7.67
C ILE A 71 -1.57 12.17 7.75
N ALA A 72 -2.48 11.73 8.61
CA ALA A 72 -3.71 12.45 8.90
C ALA A 72 -3.43 13.82 9.55
N ILE A 73 -2.51 13.87 10.51
CA ILE A 73 -2.04 15.13 11.15
C ILE A 73 -1.41 16.06 10.11
N MET A 74 -0.56 15.54 9.20
CA MET A 74 -0.01 16.32 8.09
C MET A 74 -1.11 16.91 7.20
N GLY A 75 -2.16 16.12 6.90
CA GLY A 75 -3.28 16.57 6.07
C GLY A 75 -4.06 17.72 6.72
N ARG A 76 -4.36 17.60 8.01
CA ARG A 76 -4.99 18.67 8.81
C ARG A 76 -4.17 19.95 8.79
N ASP A 77 -2.86 19.83 8.95
CA ASP A 77 -1.95 20.97 9.02
C ASP A 77 -1.72 21.62 7.65
N ALA A 78 -1.66 20.82 6.58
CA ALA A 78 -1.69 21.29 5.20
C ALA A 78 -2.95 22.11 4.89
N GLY A 79 -4.11 21.66 5.38
CA GLY A 79 -5.36 22.42 5.30
C GLY A 79 -5.29 23.74 6.06
N SER A 80 -4.82 23.70 7.31
CA SER A 80 -4.70 24.86 8.19
C SER A 80 -3.78 25.96 7.63
N LEU A 81 -2.75 25.57 6.88
CA LEU A 81 -1.81 26.47 6.21
C LEU A 81 -2.20 26.83 4.78
N ASN A 82 -3.36 26.38 4.28
CA ASN A 82 -3.77 26.51 2.88
C ASN A 82 -2.61 26.13 1.92
N ALA A 83 -2.00 24.97 2.17
CA ALA A 83 -0.79 24.54 1.46
C ALA A 83 -1.11 23.93 0.08
N GLY A 84 -2.35 23.48 -0.15
CA GLY A 84 -2.73 22.86 -1.43
C GLY A 84 -2.03 21.53 -1.72
N ILE A 85 -1.54 20.85 -0.66
CA ILE A 85 -0.81 19.59 -0.76
C ILE A 85 -1.78 18.40 -0.77
N THR A 86 -1.59 17.49 -1.73
CA THR A 86 -2.19 16.14 -1.66
C THR A 86 -1.14 15.15 -1.14
N LEU A 87 -1.49 14.44 -0.07
CA LEU A 87 -0.65 13.40 0.53
C LEU A 87 -0.91 12.05 -0.14
N ALA A 88 0.12 11.21 -0.23
CA ALA A 88 0.01 9.79 -0.53
C ALA A 88 0.87 8.99 0.46
N GLY A 89 0.43 7.80 0.83
CA GLY A 89 1.23 6.88 1.65
C GLY A 89 1.06 5.42 1.23
N GLY A 90 1.74 4.54 1.97
CA GLY A 90 1.67 3.09 1.79
C GLY A 90 0.44 2.48 2.44
N GLU A 91 0.43 1.15 2.51
CA GLU A 91 -0.69 0.39 3.08
C GLU A 91 -0.94 0.63 4.56
N ASN A 92 0.02 1.18 5.32
CA ASN A 92 -0.16 1.56 6.73
C ASN A 92 -1.22 2.64 6.95
N LEU A 93 -1.71 3.28 5.87
CA LEU A 93 -2.89 4.16 5.95
C LEU A 93 -4.20 3.37 6.16
N ARG A 94 -4.21 2.06 5.88
CA ARG A 94 -5.32 1.14 6.14
C ARG A 94 -5.30 0.70 7.61
N THR A 95 -5.51 1.66 8.48
CA THR A 95 -5.62 1.50 9.94
C THR A 95 -7.03 1.90 10.41
N PRO A 96 -7.51 1.43 11.58
CA PRO A 96 -8.72 1.96 12.18
C PRO A 96 -8.67 3.50 12.28
N PRO A 97 -9.81 4.20 12.15
CA PRO A 97 -9.83 5.67 12.22
C PRO A 97 -9.26 6.19 13.54
N GLY A 98 -8.23 7.04 13.45
CA GLY A 98 -7.67 7.76 14.58
C GLY A 98 -8.49 9.01 14.96
N ASN A 99 -7.94 9.81 15.87
CA ASN A 99 -8.58 11.06 16.34
C ASN A 99 -8.65 12.15 15.27
N VAL A 100 -7.71 12.13 14.32
CA VAL A 100 -7.65 13.08 13.20
C VAL A 100 -8.05 12.32 11.93
N PRO A 101 -9.10 12.75 11.20
CA PRO A 101 -9.46 12.11 9.95
C PRO A 101 -8.43 12.46 8.87
N TYR A 102 -8.26 11.57 7.88
CA TYR A 102 -7.51 11.91 6.68
C TYR A 102 -8.15 13.11 5.96
N ALA A 103 -7.32 13.95 5.36
CA ALA A 103 -7.80 14.97 4.43
C ALA A 103 -8.45 14.31 3.21
N ALA A 104 -9.59 14.85 2.75
CA ALA A 104 -10.21 14.40 1.52
C ALA A 104 -9.23 14.51 0.34
N GLY A 105 -9.13 13.44 -0.46
CA GLY A 105 -8.17 13.35 -1.55
C GLY A 105 -6.81 12.75 -1.19
N THR A 106 -6.51 12.46 0.09
CA THR A 106 -5.33 11.66 0.48
C THR A 106 -5.34 10.35 -0.29
N LEU A 107 -4.17 9.96 -0.81
CA LEU A 107 -3.98 8.74 -1.58
C LEU A 107 -3.33 7.64 -0.75
N MET A 108 -3.63 6.40 -1.08
CA MET A 108 -3.00 5.23 -0.46
C MET A 108 -2.64 4.22 -1.55
N ILE A 109 -1.43 3.68 -1.50
CA ILE A 109 -0.99 2.56 -2.33
C ILE A 109 -1.04 1.30 -1.48
N ALA A 110 -1.96 0.40 -1.79
CA ALA A 110 -2.20 -0.81 -1.00
C ALA A 110 -2.74 -1.95 -1.87
N PRO A 111 -2.73 -3.21 -1.39
CA PRO A 111 -3.52 -4.28 -1.97
C PRO A 111 -5.04 -3.96 -1.91
N PRO A 112 -5.88 -4.69 -2.66
CA PRO A 112 -7.33 -4.64 -2.50
C PRO A 112 -7.78 -5.10 -1.10
N GLU A 113 -9.04 -4.81 -0.77
CA GLU A 113 -9.69 -5.52 0.32
C GLU A 113 -9.94 -6.96 -0.13
N TRP A 114 -9.13 -7.89 0.35
CA TRP A 114 -9.17 -9.28 -0.11
C TRP A 114 -10.51 -9.96 0.14
N ALA A 115 -11.22 -9.56 1.20
CA ALA A 115 -12.56 -10.06 1.50
C ALA A 115 -13.60 -9.70 0.41
N GLU A 116 -13.38 -8.63 -0.35
CA GLU A 116 -14.25 -8.25 -1.48
C GLU A 116 -13.96 -9.09 -2.74
N ALA A 117 -12.73 -9.60 -2.88
CA ALA A 117 -12.30 -10.40 -4.02
C ALA A 117 -12.36 -11.92 -3.77
N ALA A 118 -12.49 -12.34 -2.52
CA ALA A 118 -12.39 -13.74 -2.14
C ALA A 118 -13.67 -14.56 -2.45
N ASP A 119 -13.51 -15.87 -2.57
CA ASP A 119 -14.64 -16.82 -2.60
C ASP A 119 -15.51 -16.59 -1.34
N PRO A 120 -16.80 -16.23 -1.51
CA PRO A 120 -17.69 -15.97 -0.39
C PRO A 120 -17.80 -17.14 0.60
N LYS A 121 -17.61 -18.39 0.15
CA LYS A 121 -17.61 -19.57 1.02
C LYS A 121 -16.42 -19.58 1.97
N VAL A 122 -15.25 -19.13 1.49
CA VAL A 122 -14.05 -19.03 2.33
C VAL A 122 -14.22 -17.92 3.35
N VAL A 123 -14.73 -16.76 2.94
CA VAL A 123 -15.06 -15.65 3.86
C VAL A 123 -16.06 -16.09 4.93
N GLN A 124 -17.12 -16.82 4.53
CA GLN A 124 -18.10 -17.38 5.46
C GLN A 124 -17.46 -18.37 6.45
N ALA A 125 -16.57 -19.25 5.99
CA ALA A 125 -15.89 -20.21 6.86
C ALA A 125 -14.99 -19.54 7.92
N PHE A 126 -14.40 -18.38 7.61
CA PHE A 126 -13.71 -17.55 8.61
C PHE A 126 -14.71 -16.95 9.61
N ALA A 127 -15.84 -16.41 9.13
CA ALA A 127 -16.87 -15.83 9.98
C ALA A 127 -17.47 -16.84 10.97
N GLU A 128 -17.71 -18.09 10.55
CA GLU A 128 -18.19 -19.19 11.41
C GLU A 128 -17.21 -19.54 12.55
N ARG A 129 -15.95 -19.13 12.42
CA ARG A 129 -14.89 -19.29 13.43
C ARG A 129 -14.61 -17.99 14.19
N SER A 130 -15.44 -16.97 14.02
CA SER A 130 -15.26 -15.64 14.60
C SER A 130 -13.93 -14.97 14.21
N VAL A 131 -13.44 -15.25 13.00
CA VAL A 131 -12.24 -14.62 12.44
C VAL A 131 -12.67 -13.59 11.40
N ILE A 132 -12.19 -12.36 11.54
CA ILE A 132 -12.34 -11.31 10.53
C ILE A 132 -11.15 -11.43 9.57
N PRO A 133 -11.36 -11.74 8.28
CA PRO A 133 -10.27 -11.99 7.34
C PRO A 133 -9.69 -10.67 6.76
N GLU A 134 -9.20 -9.80 7.63
CA GLU A 134 -8.60 -8.52 7.25
C GLU A 134 -7.11 -8.64 6.88
N GLY A 135 -6.61 -7.64 6.15
CA GLY A 135 -5.20 -7.56 5.75
C GLY A 135 -4.70 -8.84 5.07
N TYR A 136 -3.71 -9.48 5.68
CA TYR A 136 -3.00 -10.64 5.10
C TYR A 136 -3.61 -12.01 5.45
N VAL A 137 -4.76 -12.09 6.12
CA VAL A 137 -5.39 -13.39 6.45
C VAL A 137 -5.73 -14.21 5.20
N LEU A 138 -6.38 -13.61 4.21
CA LEU A 138 -6.74 -14.30 2.96
C LEU A 138 -5.53 -14.55 2.04
N PRO A 139 -4.57 -13.63 1.88
CA PRO A 139 -3.29 -13.93 1.25
C PRO A 139 -2.54 -15.12 1.90
N ALA A 140 -2.53 -15.20 3.22
CA ALA A 140 -1.92 -16.33 3.93
C ALA A 140 -2.68 -17.64 3.68
N TYR A 141 -4.01 -17.60 3.61
CA TYR A 141 -4.82 -18.76 3.22
C TYR A 141 -4.49 -19.22 1.79
N ALA A 142 -4.42 -18.28 0.84
CA ALA A 142 -4.05 -18.57 -0.55
C ALA A 142 -2.64 -19.16 -0.67
N ALA A 143 -1.68 -18.69 0.13
CA ALA A 143 -0.33 -19.28 0.18
C ALA A 143 -0.35 -20.77 0.58
N VAL A 144 -1.25 -21.16 1.49
CA VAL A 144 -1.43 -22.58 1.88
C VAL A 144 -2.07 -23.39 0.75
N GLU A 145 -3.05 -22.83 0.03
CA GLU A 145 -3.64 -23.47 -1.15
C GLU A 145 -2.60 -23.72 -2.25
N ILE A 146 -1.75 -22.74 -2.51
CA ILE A 146 -0.63 -22.82 -3.46
C ILE A 146 0.36 -23.90 -3.04
N ALA A 147 0.80 -23.89 -1.77
CA ALA A 147 1.74 -24.88 -1.26
C ALA A 147 1.20 -26.32 -1.40
N LYS A 148 -0.09 -26.52 -1.12
CA LYS A 148 -0.77 -27.80 -1.31
C LYS A 148 -0.78 -28.23 -2.78
N ALA A 149 -1.16 -27.32 -3.68
CA ALA A 149 -1.23 -27.62 -5.11
C ALA A 149 0.15 -27.92 -5.72
N ALA A 150 1.17 -27.13 -5.37
CA ALA A 150 2.54 -27.32 -5.85
C ALA A 150 3.18 -28.60 -5.31
N THR A 151 2.92 -28.96 -4.05
CA THR A 151 3.41 -30.22 -3.47
C THR A 151 2.81 -31.42 -4.18
N ALA A 152 1.49 -31.43 -4.41
CA ALA A 152 0.83 -32.52 -5.12
C ALA A 152 1.33 -32.67 -6.57
N GLU A 153 1.57 -31.55 -7.27
CA GLU A 153 2.18 -31.57 -8.60
C GLU A 153 3.58 -32.19 -8.57
N ALA A 154 4.45 -31.69 -7.67
CA ALA A 154 5.82 -32.17 -7.54
C ALA A 154 5.90 -33.67 -7.25
N GLU A 155 5.03 -34.18 -6.36
CA GLU A 155 4.90 -35.62 -6.08
C GLU A 155 4.46 -36.42 -7.30
N SER A 156 3.47 -35.93 -8.05
CA SER A 156 2.92 -36.63 -9.21
C SER A 156 3.85 -36.63 -10.42
N SER A 157 4.60 -35.55 -10.63
CA SER A 157 5.46 -35.35 -11.80
C SER A 157 6.93 -35.72 -11.56
N GLY A 158 7.32 -35.91 -10.28
CA GLY A 158 8.71 -36.12 -9.88
C GLY A 158 9.62 -34.89 -10.06
N LYS A 159 9.04 -33.70 -10.27
CA LYS A 159 9.80 -32.46 -10.46
C LYS A 159 10.15 -31.83 -9.11
N PRO A 160 11.22 -31.03 -9.02
CA PRO A 160 11.49 -30.22 -7.83
C PRO A 160 10.30 -29.29 -7.50
N LEU A 161 10.00 -29.11 -6.20
CA LEU A 161 8.92 -28.23 -5.76
C LEU A 161 9.05 -26.79 -6.29
N ALA A 162 10.27 -26.28 -6.41
CA ALA A 162 10.53 -24.96 -6.97
C ALA A 162 10.05 -24.83 -8.43
N GLU A 163 10.20 -25.88 -9.24
CA GLU A 163 9.68 -25.90 -10.62
C GLU A 163 8.15 -26.06 -10.65
N ALA A 164 7.57 -26.72 -9.65
CA ALA A 164 6.11 -26.85 -9.53
C ALA A 164 5.43 -25.53 -9.14
N LEU A 165 6.19 -24.57 -8.59
CA LEU A 165 5.71 -23.23 -8.19
C LEU A 165 5.70 -22.21 -9.34
N THR A 166 6.36 -22.47 -10.46
CA THR A 166 6.48 -21.51 -11.57
C THR A 166 5.77 -22.00 -12.84
N GLY A 167 5.57 -21.10 -13.81
CA GLY A 167 5.07 -21.45 -15.14
C GLY A 167 3.56 -21.76 -15.25
N ARG A 168 2.80 -21.70 -14.15
CA ARG A 168 1.36 -21.99 -14.10
C ARG A 168 0.57 -21.02 -13.22
N ASP A 169 -0.74 -21.03 -13.39
CA ASP A 169 -1.67 -20.34 -12.49
C ASP A 169 -2.14 -21.28 -11.38
N PHE A 170 -2.31 -20.73 -10.19
CA PHE A 170 -2.90 -21.38 -9.03
C PHE A 170 -4.28 -20.78 -8.78
N ALA A 171 -5.31 -21.62 -8.80
CA ALA A 171 -6.64 -21.22 -8.34
C ALA A 171 -6.62 -21.13 -6.80
N THR A 172 -6.92 -19.96 -6.27
CA THR A 172 -6.97 -19.71 -4.82
C THR A 172 -8.26 -19.02 -4.41
N ALA A 173 -8.50 -18.95 -3.11
CA ALA A 173 -9.61 -18.23 -2.52
C ALA A 173 -9.68 -16.75 -2.94
N ILE A 174 -8.55 -16.12 -3.28
CA ILE A 174 -8.48 -14.70 -3.70
C ILE A 174 -8.30 -14.53 -5.22
N GLY A 175 -8.63 -15.58 -5.99
CA GLY A 175 -8.50 -15.59 -7.44
C GLY A 175 -7.23 -16.28 -7.94
N PRO A 176 -6.93 -16.20 -9.24
CA PRO A 176 -5.75 -16.83 -9.82
C PRO A 176 -4.47 -16.11 -9.40
N ILE A 177 -3.47 -16.88 -8.95
CA ILE A 177 -2.12 -16.39 -8.60
C ILE A 177 -1.09 -17.04 -9.52
N ARG A 178 -0.13 -16.24 -9.99
CA ARG A 178 0.98 -16.70 -10.82
C ARG A 178 2.29 -16.09 -10.33
N PHE A 179 3.35 -16.88 -10.35
CA PHE A 179 4.70 -16.43 -10.03
C PHE A 179 5.56 -16.30 -11.29
N ASP A 180 6.44 -15.31 -11.30
CA ASP A 180 7.50 -15.18 -12.28
C ASP A 180 8.69 -16.11 -11.97
N ASP A 181 9.73 -16.05 -12.80
CA ASP A 181 10.92 -16.91 -12.66
C ASP A 181 11.76 -16.62 -11.41
N LYS A 182 11.49 -15.50 -10.71
CA LYS A 182 12.13 -15.13 -9.44
C LYS A 182 11.31 -15.58 -8.22
N GLY A 183 10.08 -16.04 -8.44
CA GLY A 183 9.14 -16.37 -7.37
C GLY A 183 8.31 -15.17 -6.90
N ASP A 184 8.38 -14.04 -7.60
CA ASP A 184 7.53 -12.86 -7.34
C ASP A 184 6.17 -13.04 -8.01
N LEU A 185 5.13 -12.36 -7.50
CA LEU A 185 3.84 -12.33 -8.18
C LEU A 185 4.01 -11.71 -9.58
N SER A 186 3.52 -12.39 -10.62
CA SER A 186 3.57 -11.87 -12.00
C SER A 186 2.72 -10.61 -12.21
N GLN A 187 1.76 -10.36 -11.32
CA GLN A 187 0.96 -9.14 -11.28
C GLN A 187 0.97 -8.57 -9.87
N SER A 188 1.32 -7.29 -9.73
CA SER A 188 1.25 -6.60 -8.44
C SER A 188 -0.21 -6.40 -8.03
N PRO A 189 -0.60 -6.79 -6.80
CA PRO A 189 -1.93 -6.51 -6.27
C PRO A 189 -2.08 -5.05 -5.82
N PHE A 190 -0.98 -4.30 -5.72
CA PHE A 190 -1.00 -2.94 -5.23
C PHE A 190 -1.66 -2.00 -6.24
N ARG A 191 -2.62 -1.21 -5.77
CA ARG A 191 -3.31 -0.18 -6.55
C ARG A 191 -3.49 1.09 -5.74
N ALA A 192 -3.80 2.18 -6.43
CA ALA A 192 -4.08 3.46 -5.79
C ALA A 192 -5.52 3.51 -5.26
N PHE A 193 -5.67 4.09 -4.08
CA PHE A 193 -6.94 4.45 -3.45
C PHE A 193 -6.95 5.93 -3.13
N ARG A 194 -8.14 6.51 -2.98
CA ARG A 194 -8.36 7.88 -2.56
C ARG A 194 -9.33 7.94 -1.39
N PHE A 195 -9.00 8.71 -0.38
CA PHE A 195 -9.91 9.01 0.72
C PHE A 195 -11.00 9.96 0.24
N ASP A 196 -12.27 9.54 0.32
CA ASP A 196 -13.43 10.32 -0.14
C ASP A 196 -14.03 11.25 0.94
N GLY A 197 -13.41 11.28 2.12
CA GLY A 197 -13.93 11.96 3.32
C GLY A 197 -14.50 10.98 4.35
N THR A 198 -14.74 9.73 3.97
CA THR A 198 -15.25 8.67 4.84
C THR A 198 -14.37 7.42 4.84
N ARG A 199 -13.91 6.98 3.66
CA ARG A 199 -13.09 5.78 3.51
C ARG A 199 -12.18 5.89 2.29
N PHE A 200 -11.21 4.99 2.21
CA PHE A 200 -10.42 4.80 0.98
C PHE A 200 -11.23 4.00 -0.04
N VAL A 201 -11.43 4.58 -1.21
CA VAL A 201 -12.06 3.92 -2.37
C VAL A 201 -11.03 3.76 -3.49
N PRO A 202 -11.13 2.71 -4.35
CA PRO A 202 -10.25 2.56 -5.48
C PRO A 202 -10.20 3.84 -6.32
N LEU A 203 -9.00 4.29 -6.67
CA LEU A 203 -8.83 5.43 -7.56
C LEU A 203 -9.13 4.95 -8.98
N GLU A 204 -10.28 5.35 -9.53
CA GLU A 204 -10.62 5.03 -10.92
C GLU A 204 -9.53 5.56 -11.86
N THR A 205 -8.86 4.65 -12.57
CA THR A 205 -8.06 4.97 -13.74
C THR A 205 -9.01 5.33 -14.88
N LYS A 206 -9.07 6.62 -15.24
CA LYS A 206 -9.62 7.05 -16.53
C LYS A 206 -8.74 6.62 -17.68
#